data_AF-A0A239A9H4-F1
#
_entry.id   AF-A0A239A9H4-F1
#
_cell.length_a   1.000
_cell.length_b   1.000
_cell.length_c   1.000
_cell.angle_alpha   90.00
_cell.angle_beta   90.00
_cell.angle_gamma   90.00
#
_symmetry.space_group_name_H-M   'P 1'
#
loop_
_entity.id
_entity.type
_entity.pdbx_description
1 polymer ?
#
loop_
_entity_poly.entity_id
_entity_poly.type
_entity_poly.pdbx_seq_one_letter_code
_entity_poly.pdbx_strand_id
1 'polypeptide(L)'
;MHAQHTARRGLFALLRAAHKYLFRVAPLPHATGSAAALLGAALTKHSLEFLAEGALAAAALLALPASGWMGLAVLCAADGFCRHREYQRLKCALARRGFHPRLLAPVSASRCQRDAALAAARELGHLARARAHFRALGYRWWHLLPDGTTDNPLRFFDPAFLRATFLPGRPPGPTPGQMPKASTTPR
;
A
#
# COMPACT_ATOMS: atom_id res chain seq x y z
N MET A 1 24.31 26.05 19.81
CA MET A 1 24.43 25.22 18.58
C MET A 1 24.30 23.70 18.78
N HIS A 2 24.33 23.15 20.00
CA HIS A 2 24.23 21.68 20.22
C HIS A 2 22.84 21.05 19.99
N ALA A 3 21.74 21.78 20.22
CA ALA A 3 20.37 21.24 20.12
C ALA A 3 19.91 20.93 18.68
N GLN A 4 20.42 21.66 17.68
CA GLN A 4 20.07 21.42 16.27
C GLN A 4 20.74 20.15 15.70
N HIS A 5 21.92 19.78 16.21
CA HIS A 5 22.63 18.57 15.79
C HIS A 5 22.00 17.29 16.36
N THR A 6 21.49 17.31 17.59
CA THR A 6 20.77 16.18 18.19
C THR A 6 19.39 15.97 17.57
N ALA A 7 18.65 17.04 17.29
CA ALA A 7 17.36 16.95 16.59
C ALA A 7 17.51 16.40 15.16
N ARG A 8 18.52 16.84 14.39
CA ARG A 8 18.83 16.29 13.07
C ARG A 8 19.22 14.81 13.13
N ARG A 9 20.06 14.41 14.09
CA ARG A 9 20.45 13.00 14.28
C ARG A 9 19.27 12.11 14.67
N GLY A 10 18.37 12.59 15.53
CA GLY A 10 17.12 11.89 15.88
C GLY A 10 16.18 11.75 14.69
N LEU A 11 16.02 12.80 13.88
CA LEU A 11 15.21 12.77 12.66
C LEU A 11 15.79 11.79 11.63
N PHE A 12 17.10 11.79 11.38
CA PHE A 12 17.73 10.83 10.46
C PHE A 12 17.66 9.38 10.95
N ALA A 13 17.75 9.15 12.27
CA ALA A 13 17.55 7.84 12.86
C ALA A 13 16.11 7.35 12.71
N LEU A 14 15.13 8.23 12.95
CA LEU A 14 13.70 7.97 12.70
C LEU A 14 13.42 7.73 11.23
N LEU A 15 14.00 8.50 10.32
CA LEU A 15 13.88 8.32 8.87
C LEU A 15 14.52 7.02 8.41
N ARG A 16 15.69 6.63 8.92
CA ARG A 16 16.30 5.31 8.63
C ARG A 16 15.48 4.16 9.18
N ALA A 17 14.97 4.28 10.40
CA ALA A 17 14.11 3.27 11.00
C ALA A 17 12.81 3.13 10.21
N ALA A 18 12.19 4.26 9.84
CA ALA A 18 11.00 4.32 8.99
C ALA A 18 11.26 3.76 7.60
N HIS A 19 12.40 4.08 6.98
CA HIS A 19 12.83 3.57 5.68
C HIS A 19 13.03 2.05 5.74
N LYS A 20 13.79 1.54 6.71
CA LYS A 20 13.96 0.09 6.94
C LYS A 20 12.62 -0.62 7.20
N TYR A 21 11.68 0.06 7.85
CA TYR A 21 10.32 -0.43 8.04
C TYR A 21 9.49 -0.42 6.77
N LEU A 22 9.59 0.65 5.96
CA LEU A 22 8.92 0.81 4.67
C LEU A 22 9.25 -0.37 3.75
N PHE A 23 10.54 -0.67 3.60
CA PHE A 23 11.03 -1.78 2.79
C PHE A 23 10.61 -3.17 3.32
N ARG A 24 10.42 -3.30 4.64
CA ARG A 24 9.91 -4.56 5.23
C ARG A 24 8.41 -4.75 5.05
N VAL A 25 7.64 -3.66 5.05
CA VAL A 25 6.17 -3.67 4.98
C VAL A 25 5.67 -3.69 3.54
N ALA A 26 6.39 -3.07 2.61
CA ALA A 26 6.00 -2.93 1.20
C ALA A 26 7.16 -3.23 0.23
N PRO A 27 7.79 -4.43 0.28
CA PRO A 27 8.95 -4.74 -0.55
C PRO A 27 8.63 -4.67 -2.05
N LEU A 28 7.44 -5.12 -2.46
CA LEU A 28 7.04 -5.16 -3.86
C LEU A 28 6.80 -3.76 -4.45
N PRO A 29 6.01 -2.86 -3.81
CA PRO A 29 5.92 -1.47 -4.25
C PRO A 29 7.27 -0.76 -4.35
N HIS A 30 8.18 -0.98 -3.39
CA HIS A 30 9.50 -0.37 -3.45
C HIS A 30 10.39 -0.94 -4.57
N ALA A 31 10.35 -2.25 -4.81
CA ALA A 31 11.06 -2.86 -5.92
C ALA A 31 10.54 -2.34 -7.27
N THR A 32 9.23 -2.40 -7.49
CA THR A 32 8.58 -1.93 -8.72
C THR A 32 8.79 -0.43 -8.92
N GLY A 33 8.62 0.37 -7.86
CA GLY A 33 8.82 1.81 -7.91
C GLY A 33 10.26 2.21 -8.21
N SER A 34 11.24 1.49 -7.65
CA SER A 34 12.66 1.74 -7.93
C SER A 34 13.04 1.39 -9.37
N ALA A 35 12.56 0.25 -9.88
CA ALA A 35 12.77 -0.14 -11.28
C ALA A 35 12.12 0.88 -12.23
N ALA A 36 10.88 1.31 -11.93
CA ALA A 36 10.18 2.33 -12.70
C ALA A 36 10.91 3.67 -12.69
N ALA A 37 11.45 4.10 -11.54
CA ALA A 37 12.22 5.33 -11.44
C ALA A 37 13.51 5.29 -12.26
N LEU A 38 14.24 4.15 -12.23
CA LEU A 38 15.47 3.98 -13.01
C LEU A 38 15.21 4.00 -14.52
N LEU A 39 14.20 3.25 -14.97
CA LEU A 39 13.80 3.22 -16.38
C LEU A 39 13.31 4.59 -16.84
N GLY A 40 12.45 5.25 -16.04
CA GLY A 40 11.98 6.59 -16.31
C GLY A 40 13.13 7.59 -16.43
N ALA A 41 14.08 7.58 -15.49
CA ALA A 41 15.23 8.48 -15.51
C ALA A 41 16.16 8.24 -16.71
N ALA A 42 16.39 6.98 -17.09
CA ALA A 42 17.18 6.64 -18.28
C ALA A 42 16.52 7.15 -19.56
N LEU A 43 15.20 6.94 -19.71
CA LEU A 43 14.45 7.44 -20.85
C LEU A 43 14.39 8.98 -20.89
N THR A 44 14.23 9.63 -19.73
CA THR A 44 14.30 11.09 -19.64
C THR A 44 15.67 11.61 -20.07
N LYS A 45 16.77 10.96 -19.65
CA LYS A 45 18.12 11.33 -20.07
C LYS A 45 18.25 11.28 -21.60
N HIS A 46 17.86 10.17 -22.23
CA HIS A 46 17.93 10.04 -23.69
C HIS A 46 16.99 11.00 -24.41
N SER A 47 15.79 11.25 -23.89
CA SER A 47 14.87 12.25 -24.44
C SER A 47 15.50 13.65 -24.45
N LEU A 48 16.22 14.04 -23.37
CA LEU A 48 16.94 15.31 -23.29
C LEU A 48 18.14 15.38 -24.24
N GLU A 49 18.84 14.27 -24.46
CA GLU A 49 19.94 14.18 -25.43
C GLU A 49 19.42 14.40 -26.86
N PHE A 50 18.35 13.72 -27.27
CA PHE A 50 17.72 13.95 -28.58
C PHE A 50 17.16 15.37 -28.74
N LEU A 51 16.67 15.97 -27.65
CA LEU A 51 16.22 17.37 -27.66
C LEU A 51 17.39 18.33 -27.91
N ALA A 52 18.55 18.08 -27.29
CA ALA A 52 19.77 18.87 -27.49
C ALA A 52 20.33 18.74 -28.91
N GLU A 53 20.15 17.58 -29.55
CA GLU A 53 20.51 17.32 -30.96
C GLU A 53 19.50 17.90 -31.96
N GLY A 54 18.40 18.50 -31.50
CA GLY A 54 17.35 19.05 -32.36
C GLY A 54 16.37 18.01 -32.93
N ALA A 55 16.50 16.75 -32.54
CA ALA A 55 15.63 15.65 -32.96
C ALA A 55 14.30 15.63 -32.17
N LEU A 56 13.47 16.65 -32.38
CA LEU A 56 12.23 16.88 -31.61
C LEU A 56 11.27 15.67 -31.60
N ALA A 57 11.12 14.98 -32.73
CA ALA A 57 10.23 13.81 -32.82
C ALA A 57 10.72 12.64 -31.95
N ALA A 58 12.02 12.34 -31.99
CA ALA A 58 12.62 11.29 -31.16
C ALA A 58 12.56 11.64 -29.67
N ALA A 59 12.83 12.92 -29.33
CA ALA A 59 12.71 13.43 -27.97
C ALA A 59 11.28 13.25 -27.42
N ALA A 60 10.26 13.63 -28.21
CA ALA A 60 8.85 13.50 -27.82
C ALA A 60 8.41 12.04 -27.65
N LEU A 61 8.82 11.15 -28.56
CA LEU A 61 8.51 9.72 -28.50
C LEU A 61 9.08 9.04 -27.25
N LEU A 62 10.23 9.50 -26.73
CA LEU A 62 10.81 9.00 -25.50
C LEU A 62 10.25 9.67 -24.24
N ALA A 63 9.81 10.93 -24.34
CA ALA A 63 9.25 11.67 -23.21
C ALA A 63 7.94 11.02 -22.70
N LEU A 64 7.10 10.52 -23.61
CA LEU A 64 5.83 9.86 -23.25
C LEU A 64 6.03 8.62 -22.35
N PRO A 65 6.77 7.57 -22.76
CA PRO A 65 7.02 6.42 -21.89
C PRO A 65 7.83 6.80 -20.64
N ALA A 66 8.76 7.76 -20.73
CA ALA A 66 9.48 8.26 -19.55
C ALA A 66 8.52 8.82 -18.48
N SER A 67 7.54 9.62 -18.90
CA SER A 67 6.52 10.16 -17.99
C SER A 67 5.65 9.06 -17.38
N GLY A 68 5.30 8.03 -18.15
CA GLY A 68 4.55 6.87 -17.66
C GLY A 68 5.29 6.09 -16.58
N TRP A 69 6.58 5.79 -16.80
CA TRP A 69 7.44 5.13 -15.82
C TRP A 69 7.65 5.99 -14.56
N MET A 70 7.82 7.30 -14.72
CA MET A 70 7.96 8.20 -13.58
C MET A 70 6.66 8.32 -12.78
N GLY A 71 5.51 8.38 -13.45
CA GLY A 71 4.19 8.31 -12.82
C GLY A 71 4.00 7.02 -12.02
N LEU A 72 4.38 5.87 -12.60
CA LEU A 72 4.34 4.59 -11.90
C LEU A 72 5.23 4.58 -10.65
N ALA A 73 6.43 5.17 -10.72
CA ALA A 73 7.32 5.29 -9.57
C ALA A 73 6.68 6.10 -8.42
N VAL A 74 6.01 7.21 -8.75
CA VAL A 74 5.27 8.04 -7.77
C VAL A 74 4.11 7.25 -7.17
N LEU A 75 3.33 6.53 -7.98
CA LEU A 75 2.22 5.70 -7.49
C LEU A 75 2.71 4.59 -6.55
N CYS A 76 3.83 3.95 -6.88
CA CYS A 76 4.44 2.93 -6.02
C CYS A 76 4.93 3.52 -4.68
N ALA A 77 5.51 4.73 -4.70
CA ALA A 77 5.92 5.43 -3.48
C ALA A 77 4.71 5.80 -2.60
N ALA A 78 3.63 6.29 -3.22
CA ALA A 78 2.38 6.60 -2.54
C ALA A 78 1.72 5.35 -1.93
N ASP A 79 1.67 4.23 -2.66
CA ASP A 79 1.17 2.95 -2.10
C ASP A 79 2.03 2.51 -0.91
N GLY A 80 3.37 2.54 -1.02
CA GLY A 80 4.26 2.22 0.09
C GLY A 80 4.01 3.07 1.35
N PHE A 81 3.74 4.37 1.18
CA PHE A 81 3.37 5.27 2.27
C PHE A 81 2.02 4.90 2.91
N CYS A 82 1.00 4.61 2.09
CA CYS A 82 -0.30 4.15 2.58
C CYS A 82 -0.16 2.87 3.42
N ARG A 83 0.66 1.91 2.97
CA ARG A 83 0.93 0.66 3.73
C ARG A 83 1.59 0.91 5.06
N HIS A 84 2.54 1.85 5.11
CA HIS A 84 3.19 2.20 6.37
C HIS A 84 2.19 2.77 7.38
N ARG A 85 1.31 3.68 6.95
CA ARG A 85 0.25 4.24 7.82
C ARG A 85 -0.68 3.15 8.34
N GLU A 86 -1.06 2.21 7.48
CA GLU A 86 -1.95 1.11 7.82
C GLU A 86 -1.28 0.14 8.81
N TYR A 87 -0.02 -0.20 8.58
CA TYR A 87 0.81 -0.96 9.52
C TYR A 87 0.87 -0.29 10.90
N GLN A 88 1.15 1.01 10.98
CA GLN A 88 1.22 1.73 12.27
C GLN A 88 -0.15 1.73 12.98
N ARG A 89 -1.23 1.96 12.23
CA ARG A 89 -2.60 1.91 12.77
C ARG A 89 -2.93 0.54 13.35
N LEU A 90 -2.60 -0.54 12.64
CA LEU A 90 -2.84 -1.91 13.10
C LEU A 90 -1.97 -2.26 14.30
N LYS A 91 -0.68 -1.88 14.29
CA LYS A 91 0.23 -2.06 15.42
C LYS A 91 -0.32 -1.39 16.68
N CYS A 92 -0.75 -0.13 16.58
CA CYS A 92 -1.35 0.58 17.71
C CYS A 92 -2.68 -0.04 18.18
N ALA A 93 -3.48 -0.62 17.27
CA ALA A 93 -4.72 -1.29 17.64
C ALA A 93 -4.47 -2.63 18.35
N LEU A 94 -3.55 -3.43 17.81
CA LEU A 94 -3.14 -4.73 18.37
C LEU A 94 -2.45 -4.55 19.72
N ALA A 95 -1.57 -3.55 19.87
CA ALA A 95 -0.90 -3.29 21.14
C ALA A 95 -1.88 -2.91 22.27
N ARG A 96 -2.96 -2.19 21.93
CA ARG A 96 -3.97 -1.74 22.92
C ARG A 96 -5.03 -2.80 23.25
N ARG A 97 -5.43 -3.61 22.28
CA ARG A 97 -6.60 -4.49 22.40
C ARG A 97 -6.25 -5.98 22.31
N GLY A 98 -4.99 -6.30 22.06
CA GLY A 98 -4.58 -7.65 21.67
C GLY A 98 -5.12 -8.04 20.30
N PHE A 99 -4.95 -9.31 19.96
CA PHE A 99 -5.45 -9.87 18.71
C PHE A 99 -6.98 -10.04 18.73
N HIS A 100 -7.66 -9.43 17.77
CA HIS A 100 -9.08 -9.66 17.51
C HIS A 100 -9.34 -9.72 15.99
N PRO A 101 -10.04 -10.74 15.46
CA PRO A 101 -10.30 -10.91 14.02
C PRO A 101 -10.89 -9.67 13.33
N ARG A 102 -11.79 -8.96 14.01
CA ARG A 102 -12.41 -7.70 13.50
C ARG A 102 -11.40 -6.59 13.20
N LEU A 103 -10.18 -6.63 13.76
CA LEU A 103 -9.12 -5.67 13.42
C LEU A 103 -8.51 -5.95 12.05
N LEU A 104 -8.51 -7.22 11.62
CA LEU A 104 -7.87 -7.67 10.39
C LEU A 104 -8.86 -7.80 9.21
N ALA A 105 -10.15 -7.98 9.48
CA ALA A 105 -11.18 -8.08 8.44
C ALA A 105 -11.16 -6.90 7.44
N PRO A 106 -11.03 -5.62 7.86
CA PRO A 106 -11.03 -4.49 6.91
C PRO A 106 -9.78 -4.41 6.03
N VAL A 107 -8.71 -5.12 6.39
CA VAL A 107 -7.40 -5.08 5.71
C VAL A 107 -7.13 -6.40 4.98
N SER A 108 -8.20 -7.12 4.66
CA SER A 108 -8.15 -8.41 3.97
C SER A 108 -8.18 -8.27 2.44
N ALA A 109 -8.68 -7.15 1.91
CA ALA A 109 -9.06 -7.02 0.51
C ALA A 109 -7.89 -7.11 -0.49
N SER A 110 -6.68 -6.68 -0.13
CA SER A 110 -5.50 -6.76 -1.00
C SER A 110 -4.29 -7.38 -0.30
N ARG A 111 -3.39 -7.99 -1.08
CA ARG A 111 -2.17 -8.58 -0.54
C ARG A 111 -1.32 -7.57 0.24
N CYS A 112 -1.16 -6.36 -0.29
CA CYS A 112 -0.36 -5.33 0.37
C CYS A 112 -0.93 -4.98 1.77
N GLN A 113 -2.26 -4.97 1.93
CA GLN A 113 -2.91 -4.77 3.24
C GLN A 113 -2.65 -5.95 4.19
N ARG A 114 -2.78 -7.17 3.68
CA ARG A 114 -2.52 -8.39 4.44
C ARG A 114 -1.06 -8.46 4.88
N ASP A 115 -0.11 -8.07 4.03
CA ASP A 115 1.31 -8.04 4.35
C ASP A 115 1.62 -7.00 5.45
N ALA A 116 1.01 -5.81 5.39
CA ALA A 116 1.11 -4.80 6.45
C ALA A 116 0.52 -5.30 7.78
N ALA A 117 -0.62 -5.98 7.74
CA ALA A 117 -1.25 -6.60 8.90
C ALA A 117 -0.40 -7.71 9.52
N LEU A 118 0.18 -8.58 8.68
CA LEU A 118 1.07 -9.66 9.12
C LEU A 118 2.37 -9.12 9.70
N ALA A 119 2.90 -8.02 9.15
CA ALA A 119 4.05 -7.32 9.72
C ALA A 119 3.74 -6.77 11.12
N ALA A 120 2.62 -6.05 11.28
CA ALA A 120 2.19 -5.52 12.58
C ALA A 120 1.96 -6.65 13.60
N ALA A 121 1.29 -7.73 13.20
CA ALA A 121 1.04 -8.87 14.06
C ALA A 121 2.33 -9.62 14.45
N ARG A 122 3.34 -9.67 13.57
CA ARG A 122 4.63 -10.32 13.87
C ARG A 122 5.36 -9.66 15.02
N GLU A 123 5.40 -8.34 15.06
CA GLU A 123 6.09 -7.62 16.13
C GLU A 123 5.45 -7.77 17.50
N LEU A 124 4.13 -7.95 17.54
CA LEU A 124 3.38 -8.08 18.78
C LEU A 124 3.12 -9.55 19.16
N GLY A 125 3.81 -10.50 18.52
CA GLY A 125 3.67 -11.93 18.84
C GLY A 125 2.35 -12.56 18.41
N HIS A 126 1.60 -11.92 17.52
CA HIS A 126 0.29 -12.37 17.03
C HIS A 126 0.31 -12.97 15.62
N LEU A 127 1.49 -13.23 15.04
CA LEU A 127 1.64 -13.69 13.66
C LEU A 127 0.86 -14.99 13.37
N ALA A 128 0.93 -15.98 14.26
CA ALA A 128 0.25 -17.25 14.07
C ALA A 128 -1.27 -17.07 13.97
N ARG A 129 -1.84 -16.26 14.87
CA ARG A 129 -3.28 -15.93 14.90
C ARG A 129 -3.70 -15.14 13.65
N ALA A 130 -2.88 -14.18 13.22
CA ALA A 130 -3.15 -13.40 12.00
C ALA A 130 -3.11 -14.26 10.74
N ARG A 131 -2.13 -15.18 10.62
CA ARG A 131 -2.06 -16.15 9.52
C ARG A 131 -3.26 -17.09 9.51
N ALA A 132 -3.64 -17.62 10.68
CA ALA A 132 -4.80 -18.48 10.80
C ALA A 132 -6.08 -17.76 10.37
N HIS A 133 -6.24 -16.48 10.76
CA HIS A 133 -7.38 -15.67 10.34
C HIS A 133 -7.44 -15.47 8.82
N PHE A 134 -6.34 -15.04 8.18
CA PHE A 134 -6.35 -14.87 6.72
C PHE A 134 -6.52 -16.20 5.97
N ARG A 135 -5.97 -17.31 6.48
CA ARG A 135 -6.22 -18.64 5.92
C ARG A 135 -7.67 -19.07 6.04
N ALA A 136 -8.32 -18.77 7.17
CA ALA A 136 -9.75 -19.07 7.37
C ALA A 136 -10.65 -18.26 6.43
N LEU A 137 -10.21 -17.07 6.02
CA LEU A 137 -10.87 -16.27 4.96
C LEU A 137 -10.56 -16.77 3.54
N GLY A 138 -9.76 -17.84 3.37
CA GLY A 138 -9.41 -18.40 2.06
C GLY A 138 -8.14 -17.82 1.43
N TYR A 139 -7.47 -16.85 2.06
CA TYR A 139 -6.25 -16.27 1.51
C TYR A 139 -5.04 -17.19 1.65
N ARG A 140 -4.28 -17.29 0.56
CA ARG A 140 -3.01 -18.03 0.47
C ARG A 140 -1.93 -17.11 -0.05
N TRP A 141 -0.67 -17.53 0.06
CA TRP A 141 0.48 -16.68 -0.26
C TRP A 141 0.52 -16.27 -1.75
N TRP A 142 -0.10 -17.06 -2.64
CA TRP A 142 -0.20 -16.79 -4.08
C TRP A 142 -1.39 -15.89 -4.46
N HIS A 143 -2.34 -15.60 -3.56
CA HIS A 143 -3.42 -14.66 -3.84
C HIS A 143 -2.86 -13.23 -3.87
N LEU A 144 -2.40 -12.80 -5.04
CA LEU A 144 -1.87 -11.46 -5.30
C LEU A 144 -2.98 -10.46 -5.56
N LEU A 145 -4.00 -10.90 -6.31
CA LEU A 145 -5.13 -10.10 -6.76
C LEU A 145 -6.20 -9.95 -5.66
N PRO A 146 -6.89 -8.80 -5.59
CA PRO A 146 -8.10 -8.62 -4.81
C PRO A 146 -9.18 -9.64 -5.15
N ASP A 147 -10.03 -10.02 -4.19
CA ASP A 147 -11.04 -11.08 -4.39
C ASP A 147 -12.00 -10.79 -5.54
N GLY A 148 -12.35 -9.52 -5.76
CA GLY A 148 -13.21 -9.13 -6.89
C GLY A 148 -12.58 -9.39 -8.27
N THR A 149 -11.26 -9.50 -8.34
CA THR A 149 -10.50 -9.68 -9.58
C THR A 149 -10.11 -11.12 -9.89
N THR A 150 -10.23 -12.04 -8.91
CA THR A 150 -10.07 -13.48 -9.18
C THR A 150 -11.26 -14.07 -9.92
N ASP A 151 -12.46 -13.54 -9.68
CA ASP A 151 -13.69 -13.98 -10.37
C ASP A 151 -13.83 -13.34 -11.76
N ASN A 152 -13.36 -12.10 -11.91
CA ASN A 152 -13.36 -11.39 -13.19
C ASN A 152 -12.15 -10.43 -13.25
N PRO A 153 -11.11 -10.74 -14.02
CA PRO A 153 -9.90 -9.89 -14.10
C PRO A 153 -10.19 -8.48 -14.62
N LEU A 154 -11.27 -8.27 -15.38
CA LEU A 154 -11.66 -6.96 -15.89
C LEU A 154 -12.24 -6.05 -14.81
N ARG A 155 -12.66 -6.57 -13.65
CA ARG A 155 -13.11 -5.75 -12.51
C ARG A 155 -12.01 -4.85 -11.95
N PHE A 156 -10.74 -5.11 -12.27
CA PHE A 156 -9.65 -4.21 -11.89
C PHE A 156 -9.80 -2.82 -12.53
N PHE A 157 -10.40 -2.75 -13.72
CA PHE A 157 -10.64 -1.51 -14.45
C PHE A 157 -12.04 -0.93 -14.19
N ASP A 158 -12.83 -1.56 -13.32
CA ASP A 158 -14.17 -1.09 -13.01
C ASP A 158 -14.11 0.23 -12.20
N PRO A 159 -14.81 1.30 -12.63
CA PRO A 159 -14.78 2.59 -11.94
C PRO A 159 -15.25 2.53 -10.48
N ALA A 160 -16.18 1.63 -10.14
CA ALA A 160 -16.63 1.43 -8.77
C ALA A 160 -15.57 0.72 -7.93
N PHE A 161 -14.85 -0.25 -8.51
CA PHE A 161 -13.68 -0.88 -7.87
C PHE A 161 -12.57 0.15 -7.62
N LEU A 162 -12.26 1.00 -8.60
CA LEU A 162 -11.27 2.07 -8.46
C LEU A 162 -11.70 3.10 -7.41
N ARG A 163 -12.97 3.51 -7.37
CA ARG A 163 -13.49 4.39 -6.31
C ARG A 163 -13.40 3.75 -4.94
N ALA A 164 -13.81 2.49 -4.77
CA ALA A 164 -13.72 1.81 -3.48
C ALA A 164 -12.27 1.62 -3.01
N THR A 165 -11.36 1.38 -3.95
CA THR A 165 -9.94 1.10 -3.65
C THR A 165 -9.12 2.37 -3.40
N PHE A 166 -9.33 3.42 -4.19
CA PHE A 166 -8.51 4.64 -4.17
C PHE A 166 -9.21 5.87 -3.55
N LEU A 167 -10.54 5.86 -3.48
CA LEU A 167 -11.36 6.95 -2.95
C LEU A 167 -12.41 6.42 -1.96
N PRO A 168 -12.02 5.77 -0.85
CA PRO A 168 -12.99 5.27 0.13
C PRO A 168 -13.75 6.46 0.72
N GLY A 169 -14.97 6.70 0.21
CA GLY A 169 -15.93 7.63 0.79
C GLY A 169 -16.39 7.13 2.15
N ARG A 170 -17.03 8.00 2.94
CA ARG A 170 -17.78 7.53 4.12
C ARG A 170 -18.76 6.47 3.65
N PRO A 171 -18.88 5.33 4.35
CA PRO A 171 -19.97 4.41 4.07
C PRO A 171 -21.27 5.22 4.12
N PRO A 172 -22.20 5.04 3.17
CA PRO A 172 -23.50 5.69 3.27
C PRO A 172 -24.06 5.38 4.64
N GLY A 173 -24.53 6.42 5.34
CA GLY A 173 -25.22 6.24 6.61
C GLY A 173 -26.35 5.23 6.43
N PRO A 174 -26.74 4.50 7.50
CA PRO A 174 -27.81 3.52 7.41
C PRO A 174 -29.03 4.16 6.74
N THR A 175 -29.50 3.54 5.66
CA THR A 175 -30.71 3.97 4.96
C THR A 175 -31.86 3.89 5.98
N PRO A 176 -32.71 4.93 6.12
CA PRO A 176 -33.84 4.87 7.04
C PRO A 176 -34.73 3.69 6.63
N GLY A 177 -34.71 2.61 7.41
CA GLY A 177 -35.46 1.37 7.11
C GLY A 177 -34.70 0.06 7.32
N GLN A 178 -33.37 0.07 7.40
CA GLN A 178 -32.61 -1.13 7.80
C GLN A 178 -32.23 -1.05 9.28
N MET A 179 -33.16 -1.45 10.16
CA MET A 179 -32.76 -1.78 11.53
C MET A 179 -31.88 -3.04 11.51
N PRO A 180 -30.71 -3.04 12.14
CA PRO A 180 -29.95 -4.26 12.35
C PRO A 180 -30.79 -5.21 13.22
N LYS A 181 -31.03 -6.43 12.74
CA LYS A 181 -31.60 -7.50 13.58
C LYS A 181 -30.72 -7.63 14.81
N ALA A 182 -31.34 -7.51 15.99
CA ALA A 182 -30.69 -7.64 17.27
C ALA A 182 -29.86 -8.93 17.30
N SER A 183 -28.55 -8.80 17.47
CA SER A 183 -27.66 -9.93 17.69
C SER A 183 -27.92 -10.46 19.10
N THR A 184 -28.81 -11.45 19.21
CA THR A 184 -28.88 -12.33 20.38
C THR A 184 -27.59 -13.14 20.45
N THR A 185 -26.70 -12.76 21.35
CA THR A 185 -25.62 -13.63 21.83
C THR A 185 -25.87 -13.85 23.32
N PRO A 186 -26.03 -15.09 23.81
CA PRO A 186 -26.04 -15.35 25.24
C PRO A 186 -24.64 -15.11 25.81
N ARG A 187 -24.61 -14.69 27.08
CA ARG A 187 -23.41 -14.34 27.86
C ARG A 187 -22.51 -15.54 28.13
#